data_AF-A0A9P3QDC4-F1
#
_entry.id   AF-A0A9P3QDC4-F1
#
_cell.length_a   1.000
_cell.length_b   1.000
_cell.length_c   1.000
_cell.angle_alpha   90.00
_cell.angle_beta   90.00
_cell.angle_gamma   90.00
#
_symmetry.space_group_name_H-M   'P 1'
#
loop_
_entity.id
_entity.type
_entity.pdbx_description
1 polymer ?
#
loop_
_entity_poly.entity_id
_entity_poly.type
_entity_poly.pdbx_seq_one_letter_code
_entity_poly.pdbx_strand_id
1 'polypeptide(L)'
;MSFLFATPESVTAAASQITTIGSALEQANTAVKASTATVLAAGADEVSTAIATLMSTHGQAYQTASAQVSQFHNQFIQLLNASAGSYATAEAANANPLQAVEQELLGVINAPTNTLLGRPLIGDGVAGSAANPNGQAGGLLYGNGGNGYNGLGGAGGAAGLIGNGGAGGTGAPGRAGGAGGAGGWLYGNGGAGGAGGLGGAAGGIGGAGGAGGAGQLRG
;
A
#
# COMPACT_ATOMS: atom_id res chain seq x y z
N MET A 1 -28.48 8.99 1.78
CA MET A 1 -27.28 9.04 2.63
C MET A 1 -26.19 9.76 1.85
N SER A 2 -25.55 10.77 2.43
CA SER A 2 -24.42 11.46 1.81
C SER A 2 -23.17 10.64 2.10
N PHE A 3 -22.43 10.27 1.05
CA PHE A 3 -21.11 9.69 1.16
C PHE A 3 -20.10 10.84 1.18
N LEU A 4 -19.20 10.83 2.17
CA LEU A 4 -18.12 11.80 2.29
C LEU A 4 -16.85 11.10 1.79
N PHE A 5 -16.32 11.59 0.68
CA PHE A 5 -15.07 11.11 0.10
C PHE A 5 -13.97 12.11 0.45
N ALA A 6 -13.00 11.69 1.25
CA ALA A 6 -11.77 12.44 1.48
C ALA A 6 -10.65 11.77 0.69
N THR A 7 -9.79 12.55 0.04
CA THR A 7 -8.57 12.06 -0.61
C THR A 7 -7.37 12.48 0.26
N PRO A 8 -6.86 11.61 1.17
CA PRO A 8 -5.76 11.94 2.06
C PRO A 8 -4.53 12.51 1.32
N GLU A 9 -4.30 12.05 0.09
CA GLU A 9 -3.24 12.52 -0.80
C GLU A 9 -3.41 14.00 -1.17
N SER A 10 -4.63 14.44 -1.47
CA SER A 10 -4.90 15.85 -1.82
C SER A 10 -4.72 16.77 -0.61
N VAL A 11 -5.12 16.32 0.58
CA VAL A 11 -4.93 17.07 1.84
C VAL A 11 -3.44 17.20 2.17
N THR A 12 -2.67 16.12 1.97
CA THR A 12 -1.21 16.12 2.19
C THR A 12 -0.48 17.02 1.19
N ALA A 13 -0.90 17.00 -0.08
CA ALA A 13 -0.34 17.89 -1.11
C ALA A 13 -0.62 19.37 -0.78
N ALA A 14 -1.84 19.70 -0.33
CA ALA A 14 -2.19 21.04 0.11
C ALA A 14 -1.37 21.49 1.33
N ALA A 15 -1.17 20.61 2.32
CA ALA A 15 -0.34 20.89 3.49
C ALA A 15 1.12 21.23 3.10
N SER A 16 1.67 20.53 2.10
CA SER A 16 3.01 20.80 1.55
C SER A 16 3.11 22.17 0.87
N GLN A 17 2.11 22.54 0.05
CA GLN A 17 2.05 23.85 -0.58
C GLN A 17 1.96 24.98 0.45
N ILE A 18 1.12 24.80 1.46
CA ILE A 18 0.94 25.76 2.56
C ILE A 18 2.25 25.94 3.33
N THR A 19 2.99 24.85 3.60
CA THR A 19 4.33 24.90 4.23
C THR A 19 5.32 25.74 3.42
N THR A 20 5.29 25.61 2.10
CA THR A 20 6.16 26.37 1.19
C THR A 20 5.83 27.86 1.24
N ILE A 21 4.53 28.21 1.26
CA ILE A 21 4.07 29.60 1.42
C ILE A 21 4.54 30.18 2.76
N GLY A 22 4.38 29.43 3.86
CA GLY A 22 4.84 29.85 5.19
C GLY A 22 6.33 30.16 5.21
N SER A 23 7.13 29.27 4.62
CA SER A 23 8.59 29.43 4.51
C SER A 23 8.98 30.66 3.69
N ALA A 24 8.30 30.92 2.57
CA ALA A 24 8.55 32.10 1.75
C ALA A 24 8.19 33.40 2.49
N LEU A 25 7.10 33.41 3.25
CA LEU A 25 6.69 34.55 4.07
C LEU A 25 7.69 34.85 5.19
N GLU A 26 8.19 33.82 5.87
CA GLU A 26 9.18 33.97 6.94
C GLU A 26 10.52 34.53 6.40
N GLN A 27 10.95 34.05 5.24
CA GLN A 27 12.14 34.59 4.55
C GLN A 27 11.95 36.05 4.15
N ALA A 28 10.81 36.39 3.55
CA ALA A 28 10.52 37.77 3.15
C ALA A 28 10.47 38.72 4.36
N ASN A 29 9.78 38.32 5.44
CA ASN A 29 9.69 39.10 6.67
C ASN A 29 11.05 39.31 7.35
N THR A 30 11.92 38.30 7.30
CA THR A 30 13.28 38.38 7.84
C THR A 30 14.14 39.33 7.01
N ALA A 31 14.06 39.26 5.68
CA ALA A 31 14.86 40.06 4.77
C ALA A 31 14.61 41.58 4.93
N VAL A 32 13.37 41.98 5.22
CA VAL A 32 13.00 43.40 5.36
C VAL A 32 12.98 43.89 6.82
N LYS A 33 13.30 43.03 7.80
CA LYS A 33 13.18 43.35 9.22
C LYS A 33 14.01 44.57 9.62
N ALA A 34 15.28 44.60 9.22
CA ALA A 34 16.16 45.71 9.55
C ALA A 34 15.70 47.03 8.91
N SER A 35 15.38 47.02 7.61
CA SER A 35 14.98 48.22 6.88
C SER A 35 13.65 48.83 7.34
N THR A 36 12.79 48.04 7.98
CA THR A 36 11.46 48.49 8.45
C THR A 36 11.40 48.77 9.96
N ALA A 37 12.25 48.13 10.77
CA ALA A 37 12.23 48.26 12.23
C ALA A 37 13.28 49.23 12.80
N THR A 38 14.25 49.67 11.98
CA THR A 38 15.29 50.63 12.37
C THR A 38 15.37 51.79 11.38
N VAL A 39 14.25 52.50 11.21
CA VAL A 39 14.17 53.65 10.31
C VAL A 39 14.90 54.84 10.95
N LEU A 40 15.79 55.47 10.18
CA LEU A 40 16.51 56.66 10.61
C LEU A 40 15.71 57.93 10.25
N ALA A 41 15.82 58.96 11.08
CA ALA A 41 15.23 60.27 10.79
C ALA A 41 15.87 60.88 9.53
N ALA A 42 15.04 61.45 8.64
CA ALA A 42 15.50 62.07 7.41
C ALA A 42 16.21 63.42 7.64
N GLY A 43 15.90 64.07 8.77
CA GLY A 43 16.47 65.34 9.22
C GLY A 43 16.61 65.39 10.74
N ALA A 44 17.29 66.42 11.24
CA ALA A 44 17.51 66.64 12.67
C ALA A 44 16.32 67.27 13.41
N ASP A 45 15.22 67.53 12.70
CA ASP A 45 14.01 68.12 13.26
C ASP A 45 13.17 67.09 14.02
N GLU A 46 12.33 67.59 14.92
CA GLU A 46 11.48 66.78 15.78
C GLU A 46 10.42 65.99 14.98
N VAL A 47 9.99 66.50 13.82
CA VAL A 47 8.99 65.83 12.97
C VAL A 47 9.60 64.61 12.28
N SER A 48 10.79 64.75 11.68
CA SER A 48 11.56 63.64 11.11
C SER A 48 11.87 62.56 12.14
N THR A 49 12.22 62.97 13.36
CA THR A 49 12.47 62.05 14.48
C THR A 49 11.20 61.30 14.86
N ALA A 50 10.08 62.00 15.04
CA ALA A 50 8.80 61.40 15.40
C ALA A 50 8.29 60.40 14.33
N ILE A 51 8.43 60.73 13.04
CA ILE A 51 8.06 59.83 11.94
C ILE A 51 8.92 58.56 11.95
N ALA A 52 10.24 58.70 12.11
CA ALA A 52 11.15 57.55 12.18
C ALA A 52 10.84 56.64 13.38
N THR A 53 10.52 57.21 14.54
CA THR A 53 10.08 56.46 15.72
C THR A 53 8.75 55.73 15.46
N LEU A 54 7.76 56.41 14.86
CA LEU A 54 6.47 55.80 14.53
C LEU A 54 6.64 54.61 13.58
N MET A 55 7.38 54.78 12.50
CA MET A 55 7.63 53.72 11.50
C MET A 55 8.39 52.55 12.11
N SER A 56 9.44 52.82 12.90
CA SER A 56 10.20 51.76 13.59
C SER A 56 9.34 50.98 14.57
N THR A 57 8.48 51.66 15.33
CA THR A 57 7.54 51.03 16.26
C THR A 57 6.53 50.15 15.52
N HIS A 58 6.00 50.64 14.39
CA HIS A 58 5.10 49.87 13.54
C HIS A 58 5.79 48.63 12.96
N GLY A 59 7.03 48.76 12.47
CA GLY A 59 7.83 47.65 11.97
C GLY A 59 8.06 46.58 13.05
N GLN A 60 8.38 46.98 14.29
CA GLN A 60 8.55 46.05 15.41
C GLN A 60 7.25 45.34 15.80
N ALA A 61 6.12 46.06 15.81
CA ALA A 61 4.81 45.47 16.05
C ALA A 61 4.43 44.45 14.96
N TYR A 62 4.67 44.79 13.69
CA TYR A 62 4.46 43.89 12.56
C TYR A 62 5.32 42.62 12.65
N GLN A 63 6.58 42.73 13.07
CA GLN A 63 7.47 41.57 13.25
C GLN A 63 6.99 40.65 14.38
N THR A 64 6.47 41.23 15.46
CA THR A 64 5.87 40.47 16.57
C THR A 64 4.62 39.72 16.11
N ALA A 65 3.73 40.38 15.37
CA ALA A 65 2.53 39.77 14.80
C ALA A 65 2.89 38.65 13.79
N SER A 66 3.89 38.89 12.94
CA SER A 66 4.37 37.91 11.95
C SER A 66 4.88 36.63 12.63
N ALA A 67 5.57 36.74 13.77
CA ALA A 67 6.01 35.58 14.55
C ALA A 67 4.83 34.79 15.12
N GLN A 68 3.78 35.46 15.61
CA GLN A 68 2.56 34.80 16.10
C GLN A 68 1.82 34.07 14.96
N VAL A 69 1.73 34.69 13.78
CA VAL A 69 1.12 34.07 12.60
C VAL A 69 1.92 32.83 12.15
N SER A 70 3.26 32.86 12.19
CA SER A 70 4.09 31.70 11.89
C SER A 70 3.80 30.52 12.83
N GLN A 71 3.65 30.78 14.14
CA GLN A 71 3.29 29.74 15.10
C GLN A 71 1.90 29.14 14.83
N PHE A 72 0.91 29.98 14.56
CA PHE A 72 -0.43 29.52 14.18
C PHE A 72 -0.41 28.70 12.90
N HIS A 73 0.35 29.14 11.88
CA HIS A 73 0.51 28.45 10.61
C HIS A 73 1.09 27.05 10.80
N ASN A 74 2.12 26.91 11.65
CA ASN A 74 2.71 25.61 11.97
C ASN A 74 1.71 24.68 12.67
N GLN A 75 0.92 25.20 13.63
CA GLN A 75 -0.14 24.42 14.29
C GLN A 75 -1.24 23.99 13.30
N PHE A 76 -1.61 24.87 12.38
CA PHE A 76 -2.60 24.58 11.33
C PHE A 76 -2.13 23.43 10.43
N ILE A 77 -0.88 23.44 9.96
CA ILE A 77 -0.32 22.36 9.14
C ILE A 77 -0.26 21.04 9.93
N GLN A 78 0.13 21.07 11.20
CA GLN A 78 0.15 19.89 12.06
C GLN A 78 -1.25 19.28 12.19
N LEU A 79 -2.27 20.10 12.44
CA LEU A 79 -3.65 19.65 12.55
C LEU A 79 -4.18 19.10 11.22
N LEU A 80 -3.84 19.75 10.10
CA LEU A 80 -4.25 19.32 8.77
C LEU A 80 -3.69 17.92 8.43
N ASN A 81 -2.41 17.68 8.71
CA ASN A 81 -1.79 16.36 8.53
C ASN A 81 -2.41 15.30 9.47
N ALA A 82 -2.67 15.64 10.73
CA ALA A 82 -3.33 14.73 11.66
C ALA A 82 -4.75 14.35 11.22
N SER A 83 -5.48 15.29 10.62
CA SER A 83 -6.82 15.04 10.07
C SER A 83 -6.79 14.08 8.88
N ALA A 84 -5.84 14.23 7.96
CA ALA A 84 -5.65 13.31 6.83
C ALA A 84 -5.35 11.88 7.31
N GLY A 85 -4.49 11.74 8.32
CA GLY A 85 -4.22 10.45 8.96
C GLY A 85 -5.47 9.84 9.60
N SER A 86 -6.31 10.65 10.23
CA SER A 86 -7.56 10.18 10.85
C SER A 86 -8.53 9.59 9.80
N TYR A 87 -8.68 10.23 8.64
CA TYR A 87 -9.50 9.68 7.55
C TYR A 87 -8.96 8.35 7.02
N ALA A 88 -7.65 8.25 6.78
CA ALA A 88 -7.02 6.99 6.35
C ALA A 88 -7.20 5.85 7.38
N THR A 89 -7.07 6.16 8.68
CA THR A 89 -7.29 5.16 9.74
C THR A 89 -8.75 4.72 9.84
N ALA A 90 -9.70 5.63 9.60
CA ALA A 90 -11.13 5.30 9.61
C ALA A 90 -11.50 4.35 8.46
N GLU A 91 -10.93 4.55 7.26
CA GLU A 91 -11.11 3.60 6.14
C GLU A 91 -10.54 2.22 6.47
N ALA A 92 -9.31 2.16 7.00
CA ALA A 92 -8.69 0.90 7.41
C ALA A 92 -9.48 0.18 8.52
N ALA A 93 -9.97 0.91 9.51
CA ALA A 93 -10.76 0.37 10.61
C ALA A 93 -12.14 -0.12 10.16
N ASN A 94 -12.69 0.38 9.05
CA ASN A 94 -13.96 -0.10 8.51
C ASN A 94 -13.80 -1.30 7.54
N ALA A 95 -12.64 -1.47 6.90
CA ALA A 95 -12.36 -2.62 6.02
C ALA A 95 -11.96 -3.90 6.79
N ASN A 96 -11.16 -3.76 7.84
CA ASN A 96 -10.61 -4.89 8.61
C ASN A 96 -11.64 -5.76 9.38
N PRO A 97 -12.72 -5.21 9.99
CA PRO A 97 -13.65 -6.02 10.78
C PRO A 97 -14.34 -7.08 9.94
N LEU A 98 -14.68 -6.76 8.68
CA LEU A 98 -15.37 -7.71 7.80
C LEU A 98 -14.44 -8.85 7.39
N GLN A 99 -13.18 -8.55 7.06
CA GLN A 99 -12.17 -9.57 6.72
C GLN A 99 -11.85 -10.49 7.90
N ALA A 100 -11.76 -9.94 9.11
CA ALA A 100 -11.51 -10.73 10.32
C ALA A 100 -12.69 -11.68 10.62
N VAL A 101 -13.92 -11.19 10.49
CA VAL A 101 -15.14 -12.01 10.68
C VAL A 101 -15.25 -13.10 9.62
N GLU A 102 -14.93 -12.80 8.36
CA GLU A 102 -14.88 -13.81 7.29
C GLU A 102 -13.85 -14.91 7.57
N GLN A 103 -12.65 -14.54 8.01
CA GLN A 103 -11.59 -15.49 8.35
C GLN A 103 -11.96 -16.35 9.57
N GLU A 104 -12.58 -15.76 10.58
CA GLU A 104 -13.06 -16.48 11.76
C GLU A 104 -14.17 -17.47 11.37
N LEU A 105 -15.13 -17.05 10.55
CA LEU A 105 -16.20 -17.91 10.08
C LEU A 105 -15.68 -19.06 9.21
N LEU A 106 -14.78 -18.78 8.26
CA LEU A 106 -14.12 -19.83 7.48
C LEU A 106 -13.30 -20.76 8.38
N GLY A 107 -12.65 -20.24 9.42
CA GLY A 107 -11.95 -21.01 10.43
C GLY A 107 -12.88 -21.99 11.15
N VAL A 108 -14.05 -21.53 11.61
CA VAL A 108 -15.07 -22.37 12.26
C VAL A 108 -15.61 -23.44 11.32
N ILE A 109 -15.92 -23.09 10.07
CA ILE A 109 -16.43 -24.04 9.07
C ILE A 109 -15.38 -25.09 8.71
N ASN A 110 -14.11 -24.68 8.60
CA ASN A 110 -13.02 -25.56 8.21
C ASN A 110 -12.40 -26.34 9.37
N ALA A 111 -12.64 -25.95 10.63
CA ALA A 111 -12.02 -26.57 11.79
C ALA A 111 -12.22 -28.10 11.84
N PRO A 112 -13.45 -28.65 11.67
CA PRO A 112 -13.65 -30.09 11.71
C PRO A 112 -12.85 -30.84 10.63
N THR A 113 -12.83 -30.35 9.40
CA THR A 113 -12.13 -31.04 8.30
C THR A 113 -10.62 -30.82 8.35
N ASN A 114 -10.15 -29.68 8.84
CA ASN A 114 -8.73 -29.47 9.09
C ASN A 114 -8.22 -30.44 10.15
N THR A 115 -8.98 -30.66 11.23
CA THR A 115 -8.61 -31.62 12.28
C THR A 115 -8.68 -33.07 11.78
N LEU A 116 -9.70 -33.44 11.02
CA LEU A 116 -9.92 -34.83 10.62
C LEU A 116 -9.14 -35.24 9.36
N LEU A 117 -8.94 -34.31 8.43
CA LEU A 117 -8.46 -34.59 7.07
C LEU A 117 -7.24 -33.75 6.68
N GLY A 118 -6.77 -32.85 7.55
CA GLY A 118 -5.64 -31.95 7.27
C GLY A 118 -5.91 -30.98 6.12
N ARG A 119 -7.19 -30.77 5.75
CA ARG A 119 -7.60 -29.95 4.61
C ARG A 119 -8.87 -29.16 4.92
N PRO A 120 -8.96 -27.91 4.43
CA PRO A 120 -10.16 -27.10 4.63
C PRO A 120 -11.35 -27.69 3.85
N LEU A 121 -12.56 -27.48 4.34
CA LEU A 121 -13.78 -27.85 3.65
C LEU A 121 -14.04 -26.91 2.47
N ILE A 122 -13.84 -25.61 2.71
CA ILE A 122 -13.99 -24.52 1.75
C ILE A 122 -12.81 -23.55 1.82
N GLY A 123 -12.43 -23.00 0.68
CA GLY A 123 -11.36 -22.00 0.56
C GLY A 123 -10.26 -22.43 -0.39
N ASP A 124 -9.55 -21.45 -0.94
CA ASP A 124 -8.47 -21.69 -1.89
C ASP A 124 -7.20 -22.20 -1.21
N GLY A 125 -6.41 -22.97 -1.95
CA GLY A 125 -5.12 -23.45 -1.51
C GLY A 125 -4.10 -22.31 -1.44
N VAL A 126 -3.27 -22.31 -0.40
CA VAL A 126 -2.20 -21.32 -0.25
C VAL A 126 -1.15 -21.51 -1.36
N ALA A 127 -0.70 -20.41 -1.96
CA ALA A 127 0.36 -20.45 -2.96
C ALA A 127 1.70 -20.92 -2.35
N GLY A 128 2.51 -21.59 -3.17
CA GLY A 128 3.84 -22.01 -2.78
C GLY A 128 4.75 -20.83 -2.46
N SER A 129 5.74 -21.06 -1.60
CA SER A 129 6.78 -20.11 -1.24
C SER A 129 8.18 -20.69 -1.53
N ALA A 130 9.23 -19.87 -1.38
CA ALA A 130 10.60 -20.35 -1.52
C ALA A 130 10.94 -21.54 -0.60
N ALA A 131 10.34 -21.58 0.60
CA ALA A 131 10.54 -22.66 1.58
C ALA A 131 9.68 -23.90 1.27
N ASN A 132 8.47 -23.70 0.71
CA ASN A 132 7.55 -24.76 0.33
C ASN A 132 7.04 -24.49 -1.09
N PRO A 133 7.78 -24.93 -2.14
CA PRO A 133 7.56 -24.44 -3.50
C PRO A 133 6.20 -24.82 -4.10
N ASN A 134 5.60 -25.90 -3.64
CA ASN A 134 4.32 -26.36 -4.20
C ASN A 134 3.15 -25.58 -3.61
N GLY A 135 2.18 -25.24 -4.45
CA GLY A 135 0.89 -24.73 -4.00
C GLY A 135 0.11 -25.81 -3.25
N GLN A 136 -0.58 -25.40 -2.20
CA GLN A 136 -1.42 -26.30 -1.40
C GLN A 136 -2.71 -26.63 -2.15
N ALA A 137 -3.31 -27.76 -1.78
CA ALA A 137 -4.62 -28.14 -2.32
C ALA A 137 -5.72 -27.17 -1.83
N GLY A 138 -6.69 -26.90 -2.70
CA GLY A 138 -7.92 -26.20 -2.34
C GLY A 138 -8.82 -27.03 -1.42
N GLY A 139 -9.86 -26.37 -0.91
CA GLY A 139 -10.86 -26.96 -0.04
C GLY A 139 -11.56 -28.16 -0.66
N LEU A 140 -12.06 -29.06 0.19
CA LEU A 140 -12.64 -30.33 -0.24
C LEU A 140 -13.90 -30.15 -1.09
N LEU A 141 -14.78 -29.18 -0.75
CA LEU A 141 -16.01 -28.92 -1.48
C LEU A 141 -15.88 -27.75 -2.47
N TYR A 142 -15.27 -26.66 -2.04
CA TYR A 142 -15.14 -25.47 -2.85
C TYR A 142 -13.78 -24.82 -2.62
N GLY A 143 -13.04 -24.58 -3.70
CA GLY A 143 -11.78 -23.87 -3.63
C GLY A 143 -10.83 -24.25 -4.75
N ASN A 144 -10.14 -23.25 -5.27
CA ASN A 144 -9.07 -23.43 -6.23
C ASN A 144 -7.82 -23.98 -5.56
N GLY A 145 -6.98 -24.69 -6.31
CA GLY A 145 -5.65 -25.05 -5.84
C GLY A 145 -4.72 -23.84 -5.83
N GLY A 146 -3.76 -23.82 -4.90
CA GLY A 146 -2.76 -22.77 -4.79
C GLY A 146 -1.76 -22.81 -5.95
N ASN A 147 -1.26 -21.66 -6.38
CA ASN A 147 -0.24 -21.60 -7.42
C ASN A 147 1.12 -22.09 -6.89
N GLY A 148 1.90 -22.74 -7.73
CA GLY A 148 3.29 -23.09 -7.43
C GLY A 148 4.20 -21.87 -7.41
N TYR A 149 5.27 -21.95 -6.62
CA TYR A 149 6.28 -20.90 -6.47
C TYR A 149 7.16 -20.79 -7.72
N ASN A 150 7.36 -19.56 -8.19
CA ASN A 150 8.24 -19.24 -9.31
C ASN A 150 9.72 -19.32 -8.91
N GLY A 151 10.58 -19.64 -9.88
CA GLY A 151 12.02 -19.84 -9.69
C GLY A 151 12.39 -21.27 -9.29
N LEU A 152 11.60 -21.94 -8.47
CA LEU A 152 11.86 -23.34 -8.09
C LEU A 152 11.05 -24.35 -8.91
N GLY A 153 10.16 -23.89 -9.80
CA GLY A 153 9.30 -24.77 -10.57
C GLY A 153 8.26 -25.48 -9.70
N GLY A 154 7.68 -24.77 -8.73
CA GLY A 154 6.72 -25.37 -7.80
C GLY A 154 5.48 -25.93 -8.51
N ALA A 155 4.98 -27.09 -8.10
CA ALA A 155 3.74 -27.62 -8.65
C ALA A 155 2.53 -26.80 -8.17
N GLY A 156 1.54 -26.64 -9.02
CA GLY A 156 0.23 -26.11 -8.64
C GLY A 156 -0.57 -27.11 -7.81
N GLY A 157 -1.30 -26.62 -6.81
CA GLY A 157 -2.17 -27.43 -5.97
C GLY A 157 -3.42 -27.89 -6.72
N ALA A 158 -3.98 -29.03 -6.33
CA ALA A 158 -5.25 -29.51 -6.89
C ALA A 158 -6.45 -28.83 -6.21
N ALA A 159 -7.54 -28.64 -6.95
CA ALA A 159 -8.84 -28.30 -6.38
C ALA A 159 -9.55 -29.53 -5.77
N GLY A 160 -10.63 -29.30 -5.02
CA GLY A 160 -11.49 -30.34 -4.45
C GLY A 160 -12.64 -30.76 -5.37
N LEU A 161 -13.87 -30.59 -4.91
CA LEU A 161 -15.07 -30.93 -5.68
C LEU A 161 -15.37 -29.87 -6.76
N ILE A 162 -15.37 -28.59 -6.38
CA ILE A 162 -15.55 -27.46 -7.29
C ILE A 162 -14.37 -26.49 -7.13
N GLY A 163 -13.73 -26.14 -8.23
CA GLY A 163 -12.61 -25.19 -8.27
C GLY A 163 -11.60 -25.50 -9.36
N ASN A 164 -10.76 -24.54 -9.71
CA ASN A 164 -9.72 -24.72 -10.70
C ASN A 164 -8.41 -25.18 -10.03
N GLY A 165 -7.63 -25.99 -10.73
CA GLY A 165 -6.29 -26.33 -10.28
C GLY A 165 -5.37 -25.12 -10.32
N GLY A 166 -4.43 -25.05 -9.39
CA GLY A 166 -3.44 -23.98 -9.34
C GLY A 166 -2.45 -24.07 -10.50
N ALA A 167 -1.94 -22.93 -10.95
CA ALA A 167 -0.89 -22.93 -11.98
C ALA A 167 0.44 -23.44 -11.42
N GLY A 168 1.23 -24.13 -12.24
CA GLY A 168 2.61 -24.47 -11.92
C GLY A 168 3.50 -23.24 -11.98
N GLY A 169 4.44 -23.12 -11.05
CA GLY A 169 5.41 -22.05 -10.99
C GLY A 169 6.48 -22.18 -12.08
N THR A 170 7.04 -21.06 -12.51
CA THR A 170 8.13 -21.07 -13.50
C THR A 170 9.45 -21.58 -12.90
N GLY A 171 10.32 -22.15 -13.73
CA GLY A 171 11.68 -22.53 -13.35
C GLY A 171 12.67 -21.36 -13.44
N ALA A 172 13.61 -21.25 -12.50
CA ALA A 172 14.80 -20.41 -12.64
C ALA A 172 15.73 -20.99 -13.72
N PRO A 173 16.74 -20.25 -14.21
CA PRO A 173 17.62 -20.75 -15.26
C PRO A 173 18.18 -22.15 -14.98
N GLY A 174 18.07 -23.04 -15.97
CA GLY A 174 18.43 -24.46 -15.87
C GLY A 174 17.46 -25.34 -15.05
N ARG A 175 16.36 -24.81 -14.53
CA ARG A 175 15.33 -25.57 -13.80
C ARG A 175 14.05 -25.72 -14.61
N ALA A 176 13.38 -26.86 -14.46
CA ALA A 176 12.08 -27.08 -15.05
C ALA A 176 10.99 -26.20 -14.42
N GLY A 177 9.93 -25.96 -15.18
CA GLY A 177 8.69 -25.39 -14.65
C GLY A 177 7.86 -26.45 -13.94
N GLY A 178 7.04 -26.02 -12.99
CA GLY A 178 6.18 -26.91 -12.21
C GLY A 178 4.95 -27.36 -12.98
N ALA A 179 4.43 -28.54 -12.68
CA ALA A 179 3.16 -28.98 -13.24
C ALA A 179 1.99 -28.14 -12.72
N GLY A 180 0.96 -27.94 -13.54
CA GLY A 180 -0.32 -27.39 -13.08
C GLY A 180 -1.11 -28.40 -12.26
N GLY A 181 -1.87 -27.91 -11.30
CA GLY A 181 -2.71 -28.74 -10.43
C GLY A 181 -3.99 -29.20 -11.13
N ALA A 182 -4.58 -30.29 -10.65
CA ALA A 182 -5.84 -30.79 -11.20
C ALA A 182 -7.03 -29.86 -10.86
N GLY A 183 -7.96 -29.72 -11.80
CA GLY A 183 -9.25 -29.07 -11.60
C GLY A 183 -10.19 -29.89 -10.74
N GLY A 184 -11.28 -29.27 -10.30
CA GLY A 184 -12.25 -29.83 -9.38
C GLY A 184 -12.98 -31.02 -10.00
N TRP A 185 -13.34 -31.99 -9.14
CA TRP A 185 -13.93 -33.25 -9.60
C TRP A 185 -15.24 -33.09 -10.35
N LEU A 186 -16.13 -32.24 -9.83
CA LEU A 186 -17.42 -31.97 -10.43
C LEU A 186 -17.36 -30.83 -11.44
N TYR A 187 -16.60 -29.78 -11.11
CA TYR A 187 -16.49 -28.59 -11.96
C TYR A 187 -15.18 -27.84 -11.71
N GLY A 188 -14.48 -27.51 -12.80
CA GLY A 188 -13.30 -26.66 -12.80
C GLY A 188 -12.18 -27.19 -13.67
N ASN A 189 -11.38 -26.25 -14.17
CA ASN A 189 -10.30 -26.51 -15.11
C ASN A 189 -9.02 -26.91 -14.39
N GLY A 190 -8.20 -27.74 -15.04
CA GLY A 190 -6.82 -27.94 -14.60
C GLY A 190 -6.00 -26.65 -14.71
N GLY A 191 -5.04 -26.49 -13.83
CA GLY A 191 -4.11 -25.37 -13.84
C GLY A 191 -3.11 -25.47 -14.99
N ALA A 192 -2.63 -24.34 -15.50
CA ALA A 192 -1.58 -24.34 -16.51
C ALA A 192 -0.25 -24.85 -15.92
N GLY A 193 0.57 -25.52 -16.73
CA GLY A 193 1.94 -25.84 -16.37
C GLY A 193 2.84 -24.61 -16.42
N GLY A 194 3.84 -24.56 -15.54
CA GLY A 194 4.81 -23.48 -15.47
C GLY A 194 5.84 -23.55 -16.58
N ALA A 195 6.29 -22.40 -17.08
CA ALA A 195 7.37 -22.36 -18.05
C ALA A 195 8.70 -22.84 -17.44
N GLY A 196 9.50 -23.55 -18.23
CA GLY A 196 10.87 -23.92 -17.85
C GLY A 196 11.79 -22.70 -17.87
N GLY A 197 12.84 -22.74 -17.05
CA GLY A 197 13.81 -21.67 -16.97
C GLY A 197 14.71 -21.61 -18.19
N LEU A 198 15.17 -20.41 -18.52
CA LEU A 198 16.11 -20.20 -19.63
C LEU A 198 17.42 -20.99 -19.43
N GLY A 199 18.15 -21.20 -20.52
CA GLY A 199 19.50 -21.77 -20.47
C GLY A 199 20.43 -20.94 -19.59
N GLY A 200 21.28 -21.59 -18.78
CA GLY A 200 22.32 -20.90 -18.02
C GLY A 200 23.33 -20.17 -18.92
N ALA A 201 24.11 -19.26 -18.35
CA ALA A 201 25.16 -18.54 -19.09
C ALA A 201 26.14 -19.54 -19.74
N ALA A 202 26.54 -19.25 -21.00
CA ALA A 202 27.32 -20.08 -21.91
C ALA A 202 26.55 -21.17 -22.72
N GLY A 203 25.29 -20.92 -23.07
CA GLY A 203 24.57 -21.76 -24.04
C GLY A 203 24.04 -23.08 -23.45
N GLY A 204 23.79 -23.11 -22.14
CA GLY A 204 23.17 -24.27 -21.49
C GLY A 204 21.76 -24.52 -22.01
N ILE A 205 21.33 -25.79 -22.03
CA ILE A 205 19.95 -26.15 -22.37
C ILE A 205 19.02 -25.62 -21.26
N GLY A 206 17.93 -24.96 -21.66
CA GLY A 206 16.90 -24.49 -20.71
C GLY A 206 16.16 -25.64 -20.04
N GLY A 207 15.50 -25.36 -18.92
CA GLY A 207 14.61 -26.31 -18.28
C GLY A 207 13.35 -26.56 -19.12
N ALA A 208 12.80 -27.76 -19.00
CA ALA A 208 11.53 -28.11 -19.64
C ALA A 208 10.35 -27.36 -18.98
N GLY A 209 9.31 -27.06 -19.77
CA GLY A 209 8.03 -26.61 -19.23
C GLY A 209 7.33 -27.72 -18.44
N GLY A 210 6.53 -27.34 -17.45
CA GLY A 210 5.66 -28.23 -16.71
C GLY A 210 4.41 -28.59 -17.52
N ALA A 211 3.87 -29.78 -17.26
CA ALA A 211 2.60 -30.21 -17.83
C ALA A 211 1.42 -29.42 -17.26
N GLY A 212 0.38 -29.21 -18.06
CA GLY A 212 -0.90 -28.72 -17.55
C GLY A 212 -1.61 -29.76 -16.67
N GLY A 213 -2.42 -29.29 -15.73
CA GLY A 213 -3.28 -30.13 -14.91
C GLY A 213 -4.50 -30.62 -15.69
N ALA A 214 -5.06 -31.75 -15.26
CA ALA A 214 -6.26 -32.29 -15.86
C ALA A 214 -7.51 -31.50 -15.42
N GLY A 215 -8.41 -31.19 -16.37
CA GLY A 215 -9.80 -30.80 -16.11
C GLY A 215 -10.70 -32.03 -16.01
N GLN A 216 -11.92 -31.89 -15.45
CA GLN A 216 -12.83 -33.02 -15.23
C GLN A 216 -14.26 -32.74 -15.72
N LEU A 217 -15.01 -33.83 -15.92
CA LEU A 217 -16.43 -34.06 -16.31
C LEU A 217 -17.32 -32.93 -16.86
N ARG A 218 -17.23 -31.67 -16.40
CA ARG A 218 -18.06 -30.54 -16.84
C ARG A 218 -17.32 -29.20 -17.02
N GLY A 219 -15.98 -29.20 -17.01
CA GLY A 219 -15.12 -28.02 -17.26
C GLY A 219 -14.61 -27.96 -18.69
#